data_AF-A0A838GAB1-F1
#
_entry.id   AF-A0A838GAB1-F1
#
_cell.length_a   1.000
_cell.length_b   1.000
_cell.length_c   1.000
_cell.angle_alpha   90.00
_cell.angle_beta   90.00
_cell.angle_gamma   90.00
#
_symmetry.space_group_name_H-M   'P 1'
#
loop_
_entity.id
_entity.type
_entity.pdbx_description
1 polymer ?
#
loop_
_entity_poly.entity_id
_entity_poly.type
_entity_poly.pdbx_seq_one_letter_code
_entity_poly.pdbx_strand_id
1 'polypeptide(L)'
;DDPLNYHGKTRMRTAVEMSDAGADALARATTLRLPYLAMHGADDTLTSPRGTGRFHERSRSTDKTLMLWPRMKHEIFNEVESEAVIAFMLDWLDTRIPKHSLG
;
A
#
# COMPACT_ATOMS: atom_id res chain seq x y z
N ASP A 1 -17.65 19.60 -9.46
CA ASP A 1 -17.18 18.71 -10.53
C ASP A 1 -15.76 19.06 -10.92
N ASP A 2 -14.83 18.19 -10.53
CA ASP A 2 -13.45 18.24 -11.01
C ASP A 2 -13.39 17.58 -12.41
N PRO A 3 -13.02 18.32 -13.47
CA PRO A 3 -12.98 17.80 -14.84
C PRO A 3 -11.86 16.78 -15.08
N LEU A 4 -10.89 16.64 -14.16
CA LEU A 4 -9.81 15.66 -14.25
C LEU A 4 -10.18 14.31 -13.63
N ASN A 5 -11.28 14.25 -12.89
CA ASN A 5 -11.76 13.01 -12.29
C ASN A 5 -12.67 12.24 -13.26
N TYR A 6 -12.42 10.94 -13.39
CA TYR A 6 -13.25 10.06 -14.18
C TYR A 6 -14.52 9.68 -13.40
N HIS A 7 -15.68 10.08 -13.92
CA HIS A 7 -16.98 9.85 -13.28
C HIS A 7 -17.76 8.65 -13.84
N GLY A 8 -17.16 7.88 -14.76
CA GLY A 8 -17.79 6.71 -15.36
C GLY A 8 -17.56 5.42 -14.56
N LYS A 9 -18.20 4.32 -14.98
CA LYS A 9 -17.92 2.99 -14.41
C LYS A 9 -16.55 2.49 -14.87
N THR A 10 -15.81 1.84 -13.98
CA THR A 10 -14.60 1.10 -14.36
C THR A 10 -14.94 0.10 -15.47
N ARG A 11 -14.16 0.13 -16.55
CA ARG A 11 -14.34 -0.80 -17.67
C ARG A 11 -14.07 -2.23 -17.18
N MET A 12 -14.94 -3.18 -17.54
CA MET A 12 -14.83 -4.57 -17.08
C MET A 12 -13.45 -5.19 -17.36
N ARG A 13 -12.88 -4.96 -18.55
CA ARG A 13 -11.53 -5.44 -18.87
C ARG A 13 -10.50 -4.90 -17.89
N THR A 14 -10.51 -3.60 -17.60
CA THR A 14 -9.59 -2.99 -16.63
C THR A 14 -9.72 -3.62 -15.25
N ALA A 15 -10.95 -3.89 -14.79
CA ALA A 15 -11.17 -4.56 -13.52
C ALA A 15 -10.59 -5.99 -13.48
N VAL A 16 -10.73 -6.75 -14.57
CA VAL A 16 -10.14 -8.10 -14.69
C VAL A 16 -8.61 -8.02 -14.64
N GLU A 17 -8.00 -7.15 -15.44
CA GLU A 17 -6.53 -7.01 -15.47
C GLU A 17 -5.97 -6.60 -14.10
N MET A 18 -6.65 -5.70 -13.37
CA MET A 18 -6.25 -5.32 -12.01
C MET A 18 -6.33 -6.51 -11.03
N SER A 19 -7.38 -7.32 -11.14
CA SER A 19 -7.52 -8.54 -10.32
C SER A 19 -6.43 -9.57 -10.64
N ASP A 20 -6.15 -9.81 -11.92
CA ASP A 20 -5.14 -10.77 -12.37
C ASP A 20 -3.73 -10.31 -11.98
N ALA A 21 -3.43 -9.01 -12.10
CA ALA A 21 -2.17 -8.43 -11.63
C ALA A 21 -2.00 -8.57 -10.11
N GLY A 22 -3.07 -8.38 -9.33
CA GLY A 22 -3.06 -8.60 -7.88
C GLY A 22 -2.80 -10.06 -7.51
N ALA A 23 -3.41 -10.99 -8.24
CA ALA A 23 -3.18 -12.43 -8.06
C ALA A 23 -1.74 -12.83 -8.41
N ASP A 24 -1.19 -12.33 -9.52
CA ASP A 24 0.21 -12.55 -9.92
C ASP A 24 1.18 -12.00 -8.87
N ALA A 25 0.96 -10.78 -8.38
CA ALA A 25 1.78 -10.18 -7.34
C ALA A 25 1.81 -11.05 -6.07
N LEU A 26 0.65 -11.58 -5.64
CA LEU A 26 0.56 -12.46 -4.48
C LEU A 26 1.19 -13.84 -4.72
N ALA A 27 1.10 -14.38 -5.94
CA ALA A 27 1.75 -15.63 -6.33
C ALA A 27 3.28 -15.50 -6.30
N ARG A 28 3.79 -14.33 -6.69
CA ARG A 28 5.22 -14.01 -6.73
C ARG A 28 5.75 -13.36 -5.45
N ALA A 29 4.93 -13.17 -4.41
CA ALA A 29 5.34 -12.47 -3.19
C ALA A 29 6.68 -12.97 -2.61
N THR A 30 6.94 -14.28 -2.68
CA THR A 30 8.20 -14.89 -2.20
C THR A 30 9.46 -14.42 -2.93
N THR A 31 9.35 -13.78 -4.11
CA THR A 31 10.49 -13.23 -4.83
C THR A 31 10.97 -11.91 -4.23
N LEU A 32 10.11 -11.19 -3.48
CA LEU A 32 10.49 -9.94 -2.84
C LEU A 32 11.38 -10.20 -1.62
N ARG A 33 12.60 -9.64 -1.67
CA ARG A 33 13.61 -9.73 -0.60
C ARG A 33 14.07 -8.37 -0.07
N LEU A 34 13.69 -7.29 -0.76
CA LEU A 34 14.06 -5.93 -0.40
C LEU A 34 13.27 -5.46 0.83
N PRO A 35 13.84 -4.57 1.65
CA PRO A 35 13.09 -3.87 2.68
C PRO A 35 11.84 -3.22 2.11
N TYR A 36 10.70 -3.36 2.79
CA TYR A 36 9.48 -2.65 2.38
C TYR A 36 8.55 -2.36 3.56
N LEU A 37 7.76 -1.30 3.37
CA LEU A 37 6.64 -0.93 4.21
C LEU A 37 5.34 -1.12 3.42
N ALA A 38 4.44 -1.94 3.95
CA ALA A 38 3.08 -2.06 3.44
C ALA A 38 2.11 -1.32 4.38
N MET A 39 1.34 -0.37 3.85
CA MET A 39 0.31 0.38 4.58
C MET A 39 -1.04 0.23 3.88
N HIS A 40 -2.11 0.03 4.63
CA HIS A 40 -3.46 -0.14 4.08
C HIS A 40 -4.52 0.29 5.11
N GLY A 41 -5.63 0.89 4.68
CA GLY A 41 -6.78 1.09 5.55
C GLY A 41 -7.50 -0.23 5.87
N ALA A 42 -7.85 -0.47 7.14
CA ALA A 42 -8.51 -1.72 7.53
C ALA A 42 -9.93 -1.87 6.96
N ASP A 43 -10.58 -0.76 6.63
CA ASP A 43 -11.95 -0.69 6.13
C ASP A 43 -11.98 -0.38 4.62
N ASP A 44 -10.86 -0.61 3.91
CA ASP A 44 -10.83 -0.47 2.45
C ASP A 44 -11.79 -1.48 1.79
N THR A 45 -12.64 -0.94 0.91
CA THR A 45 -13.61 -1.69 0.10
C THR A 45 -13.27 -1.69 -1.39
N LEU A 46 -12.27 -0.90 -1.80
CA LEU A 46 -11.80 -0.81 -3.18
C LEU A 46 -10.68 -1.83 -3.45
N THR A 47 -9.74 -1.97 -2.52
CA THR A 47 -8.72 -3.03 -2.57
C THR A 47 -8.76 -3.90 -1.31
N SER A 48 -7.98 -4.98 -1.26
CA SER A 48 -8.09 -5.99 -0.19
C SER A 48 -7.00 -5.83 0.88
N PRO A 49 -7.33 -5.40 2.12
CA PRO A 49 -6.37 -5.35 3.23
C PRO A 49 -5.81 -6.74 3.55
N ARG A 50 -6.67 -7.77 3.46
CA ARG A 50 -6.26 -9.18 3.61
C ARG A 50 -5.28 -9.61 2.53
N GLY A 51 -5.42 -9.11 1.31
CA GLY A 51 -4.46 -9.33 0.22
C GLY A 51 -3.07 -8.81 0.59
N THR A 52 -3.00 -7.58 1.12
CA THR A 52 -1.76 -6.99 1.63
C THR A 52 -1.16 -7.80 2.77
N GLY A 53 -1.98 -8.26 3.74
CA GLY A 53 -1.53 -9.14 4.83
C GLY A 53 -0.90 -10.45 4.32
N ARG A 54 -1.57 -11.12 3.37
CA ARG A 54 -1.06 -12.36 2.75
C ARG A 54 0.22 -12.13 1.96
N PHE A 55 0.31 -11.02 1.22
CA PHE A 55 1.54 -10.66 0.52
C PHE A 55 2.67 -10.47 1.54
N HIS A 56 2.37 -9.78 2.65
CA HIS A 56 3.35 -9.56 3.69
C HIS A 56 3.85 -10.85 4.33
N GLU A 57 2.95 -11.77 4.67
CA GLU A 57 3.32 -13.08 5.23
C GLU A 57 4.21 -13.89 4.27
N ARG A 58 3.88 -13.91 2.97
CA ARG A 58 4.57 -14.72 1.95
C ARG A 58 5.92 -14.14 1.51
N SER A 59 6.13 -12.83 1.63
CA SER A 59 7.36 -12.22 1.17
C SER A 59 8.59 -12.74 1.92
N ARG A 60 9.74 -12.82 1.24
CA ARG A 60 11.00 -13.31 1.83
C ARG A 60 11.89 -12.17 2.33
N SER A 61 11.38 -10.94 2.39
CA SER A 61 12.10 -9.84 3.02
C SER A 61 12.29 -10.13 4.51
N THR A 62 13.51 -9.96 5.00
CA THR A 62 13.85 -10.02 6.42
C THR A 62 13.57 -8.70 7.13
N ASP A 63 13.41 -7.61 6.38
CA ASP A 63 13.05 -6.29 6.87
C ASP A 63 11.73 -5.87 6.23
N LYS A 64 10.62 -6.11 6.93
CA LYS A 64 9.30 -5.82 6.40
C LYS A 64 8.37 -5.36 7.50
N THR A 65 7.55 -4.37 7.19
CA THR A 65 6.57 -3.82 8.11
C THR A 65 5.19 -3.82 7.46
N LEU A 66 4.16 -4.13 8.24
CA LEU A 66 2.76 -4.03 7.85
C LEU A 66 2.06 -3.11 8.84
N MET A 67 1.41 -2.07 8.34
CA MET A 67 0.51 -1.21 9.10
C MET A 67 -0.88 -1.25 8.48
N LEU A 68 -1.85 -1.74 9.25
CA LEU A 68 -3.28 -1.69 8.89
C LEU A 68 -3.94 -0.61 9.75
N TRP A 69 -4.35 0.49 9.12
CA TRP A 69 -4.92 1.65 9.81
C TRP A 69 -6.39 1.41 10.14
N PRO A 70 -6.78 1.27 11.43
CA PRO A 70 -8.16 0.98 11.79
C PRO A 70 -9.10 2.09 11.32
N ARG A 71 -10.25 1.71 10.75
CA ARG A 71 -11.31 2.62 10.27
C ARG A 71 -10.98 3.47 9.03
N MET A 72 -9.74 3.42 8.52
CA MET A 72 -9.38 4.12 7.28
C MET A 72 -9.78 3.31 6.04
N LYS A 73 -10.09 4.01 4.95
CA LYS A 73 -10.44 3.43 3.64
C LYS A 73 -9.20 3.38 2.73
N HIS A 74 -9.42 3.42 1.41
CA HIS A 74 -8.40 3.25 0.40
C HIS A 74 -7.30 4.33 0.43
N GLU A 75 -7.71 5.60 0.51
CA GLU A 75 -6.79 6.74 0.37
C GLU A 75 -6.27 7.21 1.73
N ILE A 76 -5.48 6.37 2.41
CA ILE A 76 -4.94 6.65 3.76
C ILE A 76 -4.19 7.98 3.89
N PHE A 77 -3.64 8.51 2.79
CA PHE A 77 -2.95 9.81 2.78
C PHE A 77 -3.90 11.02 2.69
N ASN A 78 -5.18 10.79 2.38
CA ASN A 78 -6.21 11.82 2.26
C ASN A 78 -7.26 11.73 3.39
N GLU A 79 -7.07 10.82 4.35
CA GLU A 79 -7.90 10.72 5.55
C GLU A 79 -7.60 11.87 6.53
N VAL A 80 -8.51 12.10 7.49
CA VAL A 80 -8.37 13.15 8.51
C VAL A 80 -7.08 12.99 9.31
N GLU A 81 -6.69 11.76 9.61
CA GLU A 81 -5.47 11.43 10.35
C GLU A 81 -4.23 11.22 9.45
N SER A 82 -4.23 11.76 8.22
CA SER A 82 -3.14 11.65 7.24
C SER A 82 -1.76 12.05 7.78
N GLU A 83 -1.69 13.03 8.69
CA GLU A 83 -0.43 13.44 9.34
C GLU A 83 0.24 12.26 10.06
N ALA A 84 -0.52 11.42 10.74
CA ALA A 84 0.01 10.24 11.43
C ALA A 84 0.48 9.17 10.43
N VAL A 85 -0.23 9.02 9.30
CA VAL A 85 0.16 8.11 8.22
C VAL A 85 1.49 8.52 7.59
N ILE A 86 1.64 9.82 7.30
CA ILE A 86 2.87 10.38 6.73
C ILE A 86 4.02 10.28 7.72
N ALA A 87 3.81 10.65 8.99
CA ALA A 87 4.83 10.56 10.03
C ALA A 87 5.35 9.13 10.18
N PHE A 88 4.46 8.14 10.23
CA PHE A 88 4.84 6.73 10.31
C PHE A 88 5.68 6.26 9.12
N MET A 89 5.32 6.70 7.90
CA MET A 89 6.09 6.41 6.70
C MET A 89 7.49 7.05 6.75
N LEU A 90 7.58 8.31 7.18
CA LEU A 90 8.84 9.03 7.30
C LEU A 90 9.77 8.38 8.34
N ASP A 91 9.25 8.04 9.52
CA ASP A 91 10.03 7.36 10.56
C ASP A 91 10.58 6.00 10.06
N TRP A 92 9.77 5.27 9.30
CA TRP A 92 10.21 4.00 8.71
C TRP A 92 11.35 4.20 7.70
N LEU A 93 11.30 5.29 6.91
CA LEU A 93 12.35 5.63 5.95
C LEU A 93 13.62 6.12 6.65
N ASP A 94 13.50 7.02 7.63
CA ASP A 94 14.61 7.63 8.37
C ASP A 94 15.47 6.60 9.11
N THR A 95 14.89 5.46 9.48
CA THR A 95 15.61 4.35 10.14
C THR A 95 16.41 3.48 9.16
N ARG A 96 16.24 3.66 7.84
CA ARG A 96 16.86 2.83 6.78
C ARG A 96 17.65 3.62 5.76
N ILE A 97 17.32 4.89 5.57
CA ILE A 97 18.00 5.77 4.63
C ILE A 97 19.04 6.57 5.43
N PRO A 98 20.34 6.46 5.09
CA PRO A 98 21.35 7.33 5.67
C PRO A 98 20.96 8.79 5.45
N LYS A 99 20.96 9.60 6.51
CA LYS A 99 20.75 11.03 6.37
C LYS A 99 21.89 11.59 5.51
N HIS A 100 21.58 11.98 4.29
CA HIS A 100 22.51 12.75 3.48
C HIS A 100 22.72 14.08 4.19
N SER A 101 23.93 14.31 4.70
CA SER A 101 24.36 15.66 5.05
C SER A 101 24.34 16.48 3.77
N LEU A 102 23.39 17.42 3.67
CA LEU A 102 23.52 18.52 2.72
C LEU A 102 24.76 19.31 3.16
N GLY A 103 25.88 19.04 2.48
CA GLY A 103 27.09 19.85 2.58
C GLY A 103 26.94 21.17 1.83
#